data_AF-A0A0V8DWS8-F1
#
_entry.id   AF-A0A0V8DWS8-F1
#
_cell.length_a   1.000
_cell.length_b   1.000
_cell.length_c   1.000
_cell.angle_alpha   90.00
_cell.angle_beta   90.00
_cell.angle_gamma   90.00
#
_symmetry.space_group_name_H-M   'P 1'
#
loop_
_entity.id
_entity.type
_entity.pdbx_description
1 polymer ?
#
loop_
_entity_poly.entity_id
_entity_poly.type
_entity_poly.pdbx_seq_one_letter_code
_entity_poly.pdbx_strand_id
1 'polypeptide(L)'
;MAGLTKIYRGMQNGAEAINTNFNTLTDNLKQSSDAAVKLTGDQAVAGKKTFSDDASFKNISVSGDINQRYATTSFEIGYGLSVTAKRIGNMVTITFRGSNTTTLGSGAKPTEKIPLGYRPIEAESIDPLVQGRHLDTYYYFNPDSSISYMGEDVPVNSFFRGVRSYFTKDAWPTA
;
A
#
# COMPACT_ATOMS: atom_id res chain seq x y z
N MET A 1 9.79 38.60 -6.66
CA MET A 1 11.27 38.55 -6.65
C MET A 1 11.78 39.97 -6.55
N ALA A 2 12.61 40.29 -5.55
CA ALA A 2 13.28 41.59 -5.49
C ALA A 2 14.22 41.75 -6.69
N GLY A 3 14.18 42.91 -7.35
CA GLY A 3 14.93 43.16 -8.58
C GLY A 3 16.42 43.39 -8.32
N LEU A 4 17.28 42.65 -9.01
CA LEU A 4 18.73 42.83 -8.95
C LEU A 4 19.16 44.03 -9.83
N THR A 5 20.12 44.81 -9.36
CA THR A 5 20.71 45.90 -10.15
C THR A 5 21.75 45.36 -11.13
N LYS A 6 21.67 45.76 -12.39
CA LYS A 6 22.65 45.34 -13.42
C LYS A 6 24.01 46.01 -13.15
N ILE A 7 25.07 45.21 -13.07
CA ILE A 7 26.45 45.68 -12.89
C ILE A 7 27.12 45.86 -14.26
N TYR A 8 27.77 46.99 -14.47
CA TYR A 8 28.49 47.30 -15.71
C TYR A 8 29.78 48.09 -15.45
N ARG A 9 30.71 48.02 -16.40
CA ARG A 9 32.02 48.69 -16.30
C ARG A 9 31.85 50.21 -16.26
N GLY A 10 32.53 50.86 -15.32
CA GLY A 10 32.46 52.31 -15.12
C GLY A 10 31.22 52.79 -14.35
N MET A 11 30.45 51.87 -13.77
CA MET A 11 29.30 52.20 -12.94
C MET A 11 29.71 52.96 -11.67
N GLN A 12 29.02 54.08 -11.40
CA GLN A 12 29.10 54.77 -10.12
C GLN A 12 28.46 53.91 -9.02
N ASN A 13 29.12 53.81 -7.86
CA ASN A 13 28.70 52.98 -6.72
C ASN A 13 28.60 51.47 -7.04
N GLY A 14 29.51 50.97 -7.89
CA GLY A 14 29.51 49.56 -8.29
C GLY A 14 29.68 48.59 -7.12
N ALA A 15 30.50 48.94 -6.12
CA ALA A 15 30.73 48.10 -4.94
C ALA A 15 29.46 47.99 -4.07
N GLU A 16 28.76 49.10 -3.86
CA GLU A 16 27.50 49.17 -3.13
C GLU A 16 26.40 48.39 -3.84
N ALA A 17 26.32 48.51 -5.17
CA ALA A 17 25.36 47.76 -5.99
C ALA A 17 25.62 46.24 -5.92
N ILE A 18 26.89 45.82 -5.95
CA ILE A 18 27.29 44.42 -5.77
C ILE A 18 26.89 43.93 -4.37
N ASN A 19 27.25 44.67 -3.32
CA ASN A 19 26.93 44.30 -1.94
C ASN A 19 25.41 44.19 -1.73
N THR A 20 24.65 45.14 -2.27
CA THR A 20 23.18 45.15 -2.23
C THR A 20 22.60 43.92 -2.93
N ASN A 21 23.11 43.57 -4.11
CA ASN A 21 22.67 42.37 -4.82
C ASN A 21 22.96 41.08 -4.03
N PHE A 22 24.14 40.97 -3.40
CA PHE A 22 24.49 39.79 -2.60
C PHE A 22 23.62 39.66 -1.35
N ASN A 23 23.35 40.77 -0.65
CA ASN A 23 22.43 40.78 0.48
C ASN A 23 21.01 40.42 0.02
N THR A 24 20.56 41.00 -1.08
CA THR A 24 19.25 40.69 -1.68
C THR A 24 19.13 39.23 -2.09
N LEU A 25 20.17 38.61 -2.65
CA LEU A 25 20.19 37.18 -2.96
C LEU A 25 20.18 36.33 -1.71
N THR A 26 20.96 36.70 -0.68
CA THR A 26 21.00 35.99 0.61
C THR A 26 19.65 36.06 1.31
N ASP A 27 19.01 37.23 1.29
CA ASP A 27 17.70 37.45 1.89
C ASP A 27 16.59 36.83 1.05
N ASN A 28 16.66 36.82 -0.28
CA ASN A 28 15.75 36.05 -1.12
C ASN A 28 15.94 34.54 -0.93
N LEU A 29 17.16 34.03 -0.75
CA LEU A 29 17.38 32.64 -0.35
C LEU A 29 16.82 32.35 1.05
N LYS A 30 16.68 33.36 1.91
CA LYS A 30 15.99 33.25 3.20
C LYS A 30 14.46 33.46 3.10
N GLN A 31 13.97 34.28 2.17
CA GLN A 31 12.61 34.82 2.13
C GLN A 31 11.76 34.38 0.92
N SER A 32 12.32 33.81 -0.16
CA SER A 32 11.53 33.39 -1.31
C SER A 32 10.77 32.10 -0.98
N SER A 33 9.63 32.29 -0.33
CA SER A 33 8.62 31.32 0.09
C SER A 33 8.07 30.45 -1.04
N ASP A 34 8.25 30.84 -2.31
CA ASP A 34 7.54 30.21 -3.42
C ASP A 34 8.41 29.28 -4.28
N ALA A 35 9.73 29.32 -4.14
CA ALA A 35 10.64 28.61 -5.07
C ALA A 35 11.48 27.48 -4.44
N ALA A 36 11.63 27.43 -3.11
CA ALA A 36 12.54 26.47 -2.47
C ALA A 36 12.02 25.95 -1.12
N VAL A 37 12.04 24.63 -0.96
CA VAL A 37 11.85 23.94 0.33
C VAL A 37 13.14 24.07 1.16
N LYS A 38 13.04 24.37 2.45
CA LYS A 38 14.15 24.53 3.40
C LYS A 38 14.35 23.24 4.21
N LEU A 39 15.49 23.12 4.88
CA LEU A 39 15.83 21.96 5.72
C LEU A 39 15.21 22.02 7.13
N THR A 40 14.72 23.18 7.54
CA THR A 40 14.19 23.43 8.89
C THR A 40 13.05 24.45 8.86
N GLY A 41 12.24 24.48 9.91
CA GLY A 41 11.12 25.41 10.06
C GLY A 41 9.85 24.89 9.38
N ASP A 42 8.72 25.43 9.81
CA ASP A 42 7.41 25.05 9.26
C ASP A 42 7.23 25.64 7.86
N GLN A 43 6.75 24.83 6.92
CA GLN A 43 6.57 25.23 5.53
C GLN A 43 5.32 24.62 4.93
N ALA A 44 4.64 25.40 4.07
CA ALA A 44 3.60 24.91 3.18
C ALA A 44 4.21 24.59 1.81
N VAL A 45 3.98 23.38 1.30
CA VAL A 45 4.53 22.93 0.03
C VAL A 45 3.38 22.47 -0.87
N ALA A 46 3.08 23.25 -1.92
CA ALA A 46 1.99 22.98 -2.85
C ALA A 46 2.44 22.22 -4.10
N GLY A 47 1.46 21.63 -4.82
CA GLY A 47 1.66 20.88 -6.07
C GLY A 47 2.12 19.43 -5.87
N LYS A 48 1.93 18.59 -6.90
CA LYS A 48 2.33 17.17 -6.87
C LYS A 48 3.84 17.04 -6.64
N LYS A 49 4.23 16.30 -5.60
CA LYS A 49 5.62 15.93 -5.35
C LYS A 49 5.83 14.46 -5.70
N THR A 50 6.88 14.19 -6.46
CA THR A 50 7.29 12.84 -6.84
C THR A 50 8.70 12.64 -6.33
N PHE A 51 8.86 11.72 -5.38
CA PHE A 51 10.17 11.23 -4.94
C PHE A 51 10.45 9.95 -5.74
N SER A 52 11.49 9.96 -6.57
CA SER A 52 11.87 8.81 -7.41
C SER A 52 12.44 7.64 -6.61
N ASP A 53 12.98 7.96 -5.44
CA ASP A 53 13.66 7.07 -4.53
C ASP A 53 12.96 7.08 -3.15
N ASP A 54 13.55 6.37 -2.19
CA ASP A 54 13.01 6.26 -0.84
C ASP A 54 12.87 7.62 -0.14
N ALA A 55 11.74 7.82 0.54
CA ALA A 55 11.48 8.98 1.38
C ALA A 55 11.20 8.53 2.83
N SER A 56 12.05 8.97 3.76
CA SER A 56 11.88 8.72 5.19
C SER A 56 11.38 9.96 5.91
N PHE A 57 10.34 9.81 6.73
CA PHE A 57 9.79 10.89 7.55
C PHE A 57 9.88 10.49 9.01
N LYS A 58 10.26 11.43 9.88
CA LYS A 58 10.31 11.18 11.33
C LYS A 58 8.90 10.90 11.89
N ASN A 59 7.93 11.74 11.51
CA ASN A 59 6.53 11.63 11.86
C ASN A 59 5.69 11.99 10.62
N ILE A 60 4.52 11.36 10.45
CA ILE A 60 3.56 11.68 9.39
C ILE A 60 2.17 11.84 10.03
N SER A 61 1.50 12.95 9.73
CA SER A 61 0.08 13.16 10.02
C SER A 61 -0.60 13.64 8.73
N VAL A 62 -1.69 12.98 8.34
CA VAL A 62 -2.42 13.28 7.11
C VAL A 62 -3.84 13.69 7.48
N SER A 63 -4.26 14.89 7.07
CA SER A 63 -5.60 15.41 7.35
C SER A 63 -6.67 15.01 6.32
N GLY A 64 -6.24 14.50 5.16
CA GLY A 64 -7.10 13.96 4.11
C GLY A 64 -6.85 12.47 3.86
N ASP A 65 -7.17 12.02 2.65
CA ASP A 65 -7.07 10.60 2.29
C ASP A 65 -5.64 10.16 1.96
N ILE A 66 -5.30 8.93 2.35
CA ILE A 66 -4.11 8.22 1.86
C ILE A 66 -4.53 7.33 0.69
N ASN A 67 -4.18 7.75 -0.53
CA ASN A 67 -4.45 6.99 -1.74
C ASN A 67 -3.30 6.01 -2.02
N GLN A 68 -3.58 4.71 -1.98
CA GLN A 68 -2.59 3.65 -2.22
C GLN A 68 -2.96 2.85 -3.47
N ARG A 69 -1.94 2.44 -4.24
CA ARG A 69 -2.13 1.46 -5.32
C ARG A 69 -2.69 0.18 -4.71
N TYR A 70 -3.75 -0.35 -5.32
CA TYR A 70 -4.31 -1.64 -4.95
C TYR A 70 -4.53 -2.51 -6.18
N ALA A 71 -4.54 -3.82 -5.98
CA ALA A 71 -4.84 -4.81 -7.00
C ALA A 71 -5.86 -5.81 -6.44
N THR A 72 -6.77 -6.29 -7.26
CA THR A 72 -7.80 -7.24 -6.84
C THR A 72 -7.89 -8.41 -7.80
N THR A 73 -8.13 -9.61 -7.27
CA THR A 73 -8.45 -10.80 -8.06
C THR A 73 -9.44 -11.68 -7.29
N SER A 74 -10.16 -12.56 -8.00
CA SER A 74 -10.94 -13.62 -7.37
C SER A 74 -10.43 -14.96 -7.86
N PHE A 75 -10.35 -15.93 -6.96
CA PHE A 75 -9.92 -17.29 -7.29
C PHE A 75 -10.70 -18.31 -6.47
N GLU A 76 -10.78 -19.51 -7.01
CA GLU A 76 -11.43 -20.65 -6.37
C GLU A 76 -10.52 -21.24 -5.29
N ILE A 77 -11.14 -21.75 -4.22
CA ILE A 77 -10.44 -22.43 -3.12
C ILE A 77 -10.91 -23.89 -2.98
N GLY A 78 -11.47 -24.42 -4.07
CA GLY A 78 -12.03 -25.77 -4.17
C GLY A 78 -13.45 -25.90 -3.65
N TYR A 79 -14.06 -27.05 -3.93
CA TYR A 79 -15.36 -27.46 -3.39
C TYR A 79 -16.51 -26.47 -3.66
N GLY A 80 -16.43 -25.71 -4.75
CA GLY A 80 -17.43 -24.72 -5.16
C GLY A 80 -17.29 -23.34 -4.47
N LEU A 81 -16.20 -23.12 -3.75
CA LEU A 81 -15.96 -21.88 -3.01
C LEU A 81 -14.95 -21.00 -3.72
N SER A 82 -15.12 -19.69 -3.54
CA SER A 82 -14.18 -18.70 -4.05
C SER A 82 -13.96 -17.58 -3.04
N VAL A 83 -12.84 -16.88 -3.22
CA VAL A 83 -12.50 -15.71 -2.45
C VAL A 83 -12.11 -14.56 -3.36
N THR A 84 -12.29 -13.34 -2.87
CA THR A 84 -11.70 -12.14 -3.47
C THR A 84 -10.50 -11.72 -2.63
N ALA A 85 -9.34 -11.58 -3.27
CA ALA A 85 -8.12 -11.04 -2.68
C ALA A 85 -7.91 -9.59 -3.12
N LYS A 86 -7.78 -8.68 -2.16
CA LYS A 86 -7.40 -7.28 -2.38
C LYS A 86 -6.04 -7.03 -1.76
N ARG A 87 -5.07 -6.59 -2.55
CA ARG A 87 -3.73 -6.23 -2.10
C ARG A 87 -3.56 -4.71 -2.03
N ILE A 88 -3.04 -4.20 -0.92
CA ILE A 88 -2.60 -2.81 -0.73
C ILE A 88 -1.19 -2.86 -0.11
N GLY A 89 -0.18 -2.39 -0.84
CA GLY A 89 1.22 -2.57 -0.44
C GLY A 89 1.55 -4.06 -0.28
N ASN A 90 1.99 -4.45 0.91
CA ASN A 90 2.28 -5.86 1.25
C ASN A 90 1.13 -6.55 1.97
N MET A 91 0.03 -5.87 2.29
CA MET A 91 -1.13 -6.47 2.95
C MET A 91 -2.10 -7.01 1.91
N VAL A 92 -2.51 -8.26 2.06
CA VAL A 92 -3.58 -8.90 1.27
C VAL A 92 -4.75 -9.15 2.21
N THR A 93 -5.94 -8.73 1.79
CA THR A 93 -7.20 -9.03 2.46
C THR A 93 -7.99 -10.03 1.61
N ILE A 94 -8.39 -11.14 2.20
CA ILE A 94 -9.23 -12.18 1.64
C ILE A 94 -10.67 -11.99 2.12
N THR A 95 -11.62 -12.03 1.18
CA THR A 95 -13.05 -12.01 1.47
C THR A 95 -13.71 -13.27 0.93
N PHE A 96 -14.34 -14.04 1.81
CA PHE A 96 -15.06 -15.26 1.44
C PHE A 96 -16.42 -14.96 0.82
N ARG A 97 -16.79 -15.71 -0.22
CA ARG A 97 -18.10 -15.63 -0.87
C ARG A 97 -18.61 -17.03 -1.26
N GLY A 98 -19.93 -17.12 -1.37
CA GLY A 98 -20.61 -18.32 -1.87
C GLY A 98 -20.89 -19.39 -0.82
N SER A 99 -21.11 -20.60 -1.32
CA SER A 99 -21.42 -21.81 -0.55
C SER A 99 -20.74 -23.00 -1.21
N ASN A 100 -20.33 -24.00 -0.43
CA ASN A 100 -19.76 -25.22 -0.98
C ASN A 100 -20.81 -26.03 -1.74
N THR A 101 -20.42 -26.64 -2.85
CA THR A 101 -21.29 -27.50 -3.69
C THR A 101 -21.15 -28.98 -3.37
N THR A 102 -20.18 -29.34 -2.52
CA THR A 102 -19.93 -30.69 -2.02
C THR A 102 -19.51 -30.61 -0.55
N THR A 103 -19.69 -31.70 0.20
CA THR A 103 -19.19 -31.79 1.59
C THR A 103 -17.68 -31.55 1.59
N LEU A 104 -17.23 -30.57 2.38
CA LEU A 104 -15.82 -30.24 2.55
C LEU A 104 -15.31 -31.00 3.77
N GLY A 105 -14.53 -32.05 3.53
CA GLY A 105 -13.98 -32.88 4.59
C GLY A 105 -12.74 -32.28 5.24
N SER A 106 -12.52 -32.62 6.51
CA SER A 106 -11.31 -32.29 7.25
C SER A 106 -10.06 -32.84 6.55
N GLY A 107 -9.02 -32.02 6.45
CA GLY A 107 -7.77 -32.36 5.77
C GLY A 107 -7.86 -32.32 4.24
N ALA A 108 -8.94 -31.80 3.66
CA ALA A 108 -9.08 -31.65 2.22
C ALA A 108 -7.96 -30.79 1.62
N LYS A 109 -7.47 -31.18 0.43
CA LYS A 109 -6.41 -30.50 -0.30
C LYS A 109 -6.89 -30.09 -1.69
N PRO A 110 -7.56 -28.93 -1.83
CA PRO A 110 -7.94 -28.36 -3.13
C PRO A 110 -6.76 -28.34 -4.11
N THR A 111 -7.03 -28.56 -5.40
CA THR A 111 -6.01 -28.47 -6.46
C THR A 111 -5.71 -27.03 -6.85
N GLU A 112 -6.66 -26.13 -6.57
CA GLU A 112 -6.61 -24.70 -6.78
C GLU A 112 -5.40 -24.07 -6.06
N LYS A 113 -4.93 -22.97 -6.62
CA LYS A 113 -3.72 -22.28 -6.17
C LYS A 113 -3.98 -20.81 -5.93
N ILE A 114 -3.29 -20.26 -4.95
CA ILE A 114 -3.27 -18.81 -4.70
C ILE A 114 -2.49 -18.14 -5.85
N PRO A 115 -3.08 -17.14 -6.55
CA PRO A 115 -2.41 -16.45 -7.64
C PRO A 115 -1.10 -15.78 -7.22
N LEU A 116 -0.13 -15.74 -8.14
CA LEU A 116 1.09 -14.95 -7.96
C LEU A 116 0.75 -13.49 -7.68
N GLY A 117 1.49 -12.88 -6.76
CA GLY A 117 1.20 -11.52 -6.30
C GLY A 117 0.31 -11.48 -5.05
N TYR A 118 -0.20 -12.63 -4.61
CA TYR A 118 -1.08 -12.75 -3.45
C TYR A 118 -0.67 -13.87 -2.49
N ARG A 119 0.43 -14.60 -2.70
CA ARG A 119 0.81 -15.70 -1.80
C ARG A 119 1.33 -15.16 -0.46
N PRO A 120 0.97 -15.77 0.68
CA PRO A 120 1.43 -15.28 1.97
C PRO A 120 2.95 -15.52 2.17
N ILE A 121 3.57 -14.78 3.09
CA ILE A 121 5.00 -14.94 3.42
C ILE A 121 5.27 -16.28 4.11
N GLU A 122 4.34 -16.69 4.98
CA GLU A 122 4.33 -17.93 5.74
C GLU A 122 2.96 -18.62 5.61
N ALA A 123 2.79 -19.80 6.21
CA ALA A 123 1.50 -20.49 6.18
C ALA A 123 0.51 -19.74 7.09
N GLU A 124 -0.62 -19.31 6.52
CA GLU A 124 -1.61 -18.48 7.20
C GLU A 124 -2.91 -19.26 7.40
N SER A 125 -3.43 -19.25 8.63
CA SER A 125 -4.79 -19.73 8.93
C SER A 125 -5.81 -18.71 8.48
N ILE A 126 -6.57 -19.04 7.44
CA ILE A 126 -7.64 -18.22 6.87
C ILE A 126 -8.97 -18.86 7.22
N ASP A 127 -9.61 -18.39 8.30
CA ASP A 127 -10.86 -18.91 8.82
C ASP A 127 -12.09 -18.15 8.29
N PRO A 128 -13.03 -18.82 7.59
CA PRO A 128 -14.36 -18.29 7.36
C PRO A 128 -15.26 -18.45 8.60
N LEU A 129 -16.24 -17.57 8.72
CA LEU A 129 -17.46 -17.82 9.47
C LEU A 129 -18.38 -18.72 8.63
N VAL A 130 -18.83 -19.81 9.25
CA VAL A 130 -19.78 -20.76 8.68
C VAL A 130 -20.99 -20.84 9.60
N GLN A 131 -22.20 -20.71 9.05
CA GLN A 131 -23.42 -20.65 9.88
C GLN A 131 -23.59 -21.95 10.70
N GLY A 132 -23.85 -21.79 12.00
CA GLY A 132 -24.07 -22.91 12.92
C GLY A 132 -22.80 -23.67 13.31
N ARG A 133 -21.62 -23.16 12.97
CA ARG A 133 -20.31 -23.76 13.28
C ARG A 133 -19.41 -22.75 13.98
N HIS A 134 -18.63 -23.23 14.94
CA HIS A 134 -17.77 -22.39 15.77
C HIS A 134 -16.30 -22.73 15.54
N LEU A 135 -15.53 -21.73 15.08
CA LEU A 135 -14.06 -21.56 15.12
C LEU A 135 -13.15 -22.67 14.56
N ASP A 136 -13.64 -23.88 14.31
CA ASP A 136 -12.86 -24.99 13.77
C ASP A 136 -13.01 -25.12 12.25
N THR A 137 -13.28 -24.02 11.54
CA THR A 137 -13.37 -24.00 10.07
C THR A 137 -12.31 -23.05 9.52
N TYR A 138 -11.24 -23.59 8.94
CA TYR A 138 -10.16 -22.78 8.38
C TYR A 138 -9.40 -23.46 7.25
N TYR A 139 -8.87 -22.63 6.36
CA TYR A 139 -7.91 -23.02 5.34
C TYR A 139 -6.50 -22.61 5.78
N TYR A 140 -5.50 -23.41 5.47
CA TYR A 140 -4.14 -22.91 5.31
C TYR A 140 -3.95 -22.41 3.90
N PHE A 141 -3.52 -21.15 3.81
CA PHE A 141 -2.94 -20.58 2.60
C PHE A 141 -1.43 -20.64 2.75
N ASN A 142 -0.75 -21.37 1.86
CA ASN A 142 0.68 -21.62 1.99
C ASN A 142 1.52 -20.74 1.05
N PRO A 143 2.79 -20.44 1.40
CA PRO A 143 3.67 -19.62 0.56
C PRO A 143 3.95 -20.23 -0.83
N ASP A 144 3.86 -21.55 -0.94
CA ASP A 144 4.03 -22.30 -2.18
C ASP A 144 2.79 -22.28 -3.08
N SER A 145 1.80 -21.43 -2.78
CA SER A 145 0.47 -21.29 -3.39
C SER A 145 -0.52 -22.40 -3.10
N SER A 146 -0.13 -23.46 -2.39
CA SER A 146 -1.07 -24.54 -2.06
C SER A 146 -2.10 -24.08 -1.03
N ILE A 147 -3.27 -24.73 -1.10
CA ILE A 147 -4.39 -24.51 -0.19
C ILE A 147 -4.72 -25.85 0.45
N SER A 148 -4.97 -25.86 1.75
CA SER A 148 -5.48 -27.04 2.44
C SER A 148 -6.53 -26.63 3.46
N TYR A 149 -7.63 -27.36 3.54
CA TYR A 149 -8.65 -27.16 4.55
C TYR A 149 -8.37 -28.07 5.74
N MET A 150 -8.19 -27.49 6.92
CA MET A 150 -7.82 -28.21 8.14
C MET A 150 -8.87 -28.09 9.24
N GLY A 151 -10.04 -27.59 8.88
CA GLY A 151 -11.20 -27.52 9.78
C GLY A 151 -11.97 -28.83 9.89
N GLU A 152 -13.06 -28.80 10.64
CA GLU A 152 -14.05 -29.87 10.75
C GLU A 152 -14.83 -30.12 9.44
N ASP A 153 -15.46 -31.29 9.29
CA ASP A 153 -16.27 -31.61 8.11
C ASP A 153 -17.45 -30.66 7.95
N VAL A 154 -17.54 -29.93 6.83
CA VAL A 154 -18.63 -29.00 6.52
C VAL A 154 -19.59 -29.60 5.49
N PRO A 155 -20.92 -29.63 5.73
CA PRO A 155 -21.88 -30.26 4.85
C PRO A 155 -22.08 -29.36 3.62
N VAL A 156 -22.48 -29.96 2.51
CA VAL A 156 -22.85 -29.24 1.28
C VAL A 156 -23.87 -28.11 1.55
N ASN A 157 -23.82 -27.04 0.75
CA ASN A 157 -24.68 -25.85 0.85
C ASN A 157 -24.49 -25.00 2.12
N SER A 158 -23.32 -25.10 2.77
CA SER A 158 -22.91 -24.21 3.85
C SER A 158 -22.33 -22.91 3.28
N PHE A 159 -22.75 -21.77 3.83
CA PHE A 159 -22.27 -20.46 3.39
C PHE A 159 -21.01 -20.05 4.13
N PHE A 160 -19.98 -19.68 3.37
CA PHE A 160 -18.73 -19.15 3.91
C PHE A 160 -18.69 -17.63 3.79
N ARG A 161 -18.46 -16.94 4.90
CA ARG A 161 -18.31 -15.49 4.98
C ARG A 161 -17.10 -15.15 5.82
N GLY A 162 -16.67 -13.90 5.78
CA GLY A 162 -15.57 -13.43 6.61
C GLY A 162 -14.50 -12.71 5.81
N VAL A 163 -13.69 -11.97 6.54
CA VAL A 163 -12.60 -11.18 6.02
C VAL A 163 -11.37 -11.44 6.87
N ARG A 164 -10.26 -11.83 6.24
CA ARG A 164 -8.96 -12.07 6.89
C ARG A 164 -7.87 -11.35 6.12
N SER A 165 -6.78 -11.02 6.79
CA SER A 165 -5.64 -10.39 6.13
C SER A 165 -4.33 -11.05 6.52
N TYR A 166 -3.37 -11.03 5.61
CA TYR A 166 -2.01 -11.50 5.81
C TYR A 166 -1.04 -10.64 5.00
N PHE A 167 0.26 -10.86 5.20
CA PHE A 167 1.30 -10.18 4.43
C PHE A 167 1.83 -11.05 3.29
N THR A 168 2.13 -10.41 2.16
CA THR A 168 2.78 -11.02 1.00
C THR A 168 4.12 -10.35 0.72
N LYS A 169 5.08 -11.14 0.25
CA LYS A 169 6.34 -10.65 -0.34
C LYS A 169 6.41 -10.86 -1.84
N ASP A 170 5.31 -11.32 -2.46
CA ASP A 170 5.30 -11.52 -3.91
C ASP A 170 5.52 -10.17 -4.62
N ALA A 171 6.13 -10.23 -5.80
CA ALA A 171 6.12 -9.10 -6.72
C ALA A 171 4.67 -8.63 -6.98
N TRP A 172 4.51 -7.35 -7.34
CA TRP A 172 3.18 -6.80 -7.60
C TRP A 172 2.49 -7.60 -8.73
N PRO A 173 1.19 -7.95 -8.62
CA PRO A 173 0.49 -8.69 -9.67
C PRO A 173 0.59 -7.98 -11.02
N THR A 174 0.96 -8.72 -12.07
CA THR A 174 0.86 -8.27 -13.46
C THR A 174 -0.58 -8.48 -13.94
N ALA A 175 -1.13 -7.49 -14.65
CA ALA A 175 -2.44 -7.58 -15.28
C ALA A 175 -2.45 -8.58 -16.44
#